data_AF-A0A1T4KYN9-F1
#
_entry.id   AF-A0A1T4KYN9-F1
#
_cell.length_a   1.000
_cell.length_b   1.000
_cell.length_c   1.000
_cell.angle_alpha   90.00
_cell.angle_beta   90.00
_cell.angle_gamma   90.00
#
_symmetry.space_group_name_H-M   'P 1'
#
loop_
_entity.id
_entity.type
_entity.pdbx_description
1 polymer ?
#
loop_
_entity_poly.entity_id
_entity_poly.type
_entity_poly.pdbx_seq_one_letter_code
_entity_poly.pdbx_strand_id
1 'polypeptide(L)'
;MKVEICVGSRCTMYGADHIIHSVEDLQESILNQMDTPKDFDLEVSLIKCMGRCKNGKHVSPVVIIDGEVMENTNSQEVMSKIIEKAKM
;
A
#
# COMPACT_ATOMS: atom_id res chain seq x y z
N MET A 1 10.80 -4.08 -2.32
CA MET A 1 9.40 -4.32 -1.93
C MET A 1 8.51 -3.67 -2.96
N LYS A 2 7.44 -4.36 -3.37
CA LYS A 2 6.44 -3.83 -4.30
C LYS A 2 5.09 -3.67 -3.61
N VAL A 3 4.52 -2.48 -3.69
CA VAL A 3 3.19 -2.13 -3.17
C VAL A 3 2.28 -1.77 -4.34
N GLU A 4 1.17 -2.50 -4.50
CA GLU A 4 0.21 -2.31 -5.57
C GLU A 4 -1.15 -1.93 -4.98
N ILE A 5 -1.60 -0.70 -5.24
CA ILE A 5 -2.81 -0.13 -4.63
C ILE A 5 -3.94 -0.16 -5.66
N CYS A 6 -5.07 -0.78 -5.31
CA CYS A 6 -6.23 -0.82 -6.18
C CYS A 6 -6.93 0.54 -6.23
N VAL A 7 -7.02 1.13 -7.43
CA VAL A 7 -7.73 2.41 -7.68
C VAL A 7 -9.10 2.22 -8.34
N GLY A 8 -9.72 1.06 -8.10
CA GLY A 8 -11.13 0.85 -8.49
C GLY A 8 -12.07 1.71 -7.66
N SER A 9 -13.24 2.07 -8.20
CA SER A 9 -14.19 3.00 -7.56
C SER A 9 -14.51 2.66 -6.10
N ARG A 10 -14.70 1.37 -5.77
CA ARG A 10 -14.96 0.94 -4.39
C ARG A 10 -13.74 1.12 -3.48
N CYS A 11 -12.52 0.90 -3.97
CA CYS A 11 -11.33 1.12 -3.16
C CYS A 11 -11.09 2.62 -2.92
N THR A 12 -11.24 3.45 -3.94
CA THR A 12 -11.22 4.92 -3.82
C THR A 12 -12.27 5.41 -2.81
N MET A 13 -13.54 4.97 -2.94
CA MET A 13 -14.61 5.35 -2.01
C MET A 13 -14.34 4.96 -0.54
N TYR A 14 -13.56 3.91 -0.31
CA TYR A 14 -13.20 3.44 1.03
C TYR A 14 -11.82 3.94 1.49
N GLY A 15 -11.23 4.92 0.79
CA GLY A 15 -10.04 5.61 1.24
C GLY A 15 -8.71 5.12 0.65
N ALA A 16 -8.72 4.50 -0.54
CA ALA A 16 -7.48 4.17 -1.24
C ALA A 16 -6.60 5.41 -1.47
N ASP A 17 -7.19 6.59 -1.70
CA ASP A 17 -6.44 7.84 -1.87
C ASP A 17 -5.62 8.21 -0.62
N HIS A 18 -6.14 7.97 0.57
CA HIS A 18 -5.39 8.17 1.81
C HIS A 18 -4.21 7.22 1.93
N ILE A 19 -4.34 5.99 1.44
CA ILE A 19 -3.26 5.00 1.43
C ILE A 19 -2.17 5.46 0.45
N ILE A 20 -2.56 5.91 -0.75
CA ILE A 20 -1.64 6.39 -1.78
C ILE A 20 -0.78 7.52 -1.22
N HIS A 21 -1.42 8.59 -0.72
CA HIS A 21 -0.68 9.73 -0.18
C HIS A 21 0.23 9.35 0.98
N SER A 22 -0.25 8.52 1.91
CA SER A 22 0.56 8.07 3.04
C SER A 22 1.78 7.26 2.61
N VAL A 23 1.64 6.43 1.57
CA VAL A 23 2.74 5.61 1.04
C VAL A 23 3.72 6.45 0.23
N GLU A 24 3.24 7.43 -0.53
CA GLU A 24 4.08 8.41 -1.25
C GLU A 24 4.92 9.24 -0.27
N ASP A 25 4.29 9.82 0.76
CA ASP A 25 4.97 10.58 1.82
C ASP A 25 6.03 9.72 2.55
N LEU A 26 5.69 8.45 2.79
CA LEU A 26 6.61 7.49 3.41
C LEU A 26 7.78 7.14 2.48
N GLN A 27 7.54 6.94 1.19
CA GLN A 27 8.59 6.65 0.21
C GLN A 27 9.58 7.81 0.15
N GLU A 28 9.10 9.05 0.09
CA GLU A 28 9.95 10.24 0.16
C GLU A 28 10.74 10.30 1.47
N SER A 29 10.10 9.98 2.60
CA SER A 29 10.76 9.98 3.92
C SER A 29 11.85 8.89 4.03
N ILE A 30 11.61 7.71 3.46
CA ILE A 30 12.57 6.60 3.42
C ILE A 30 13.78 6.99 2.59
N LEU A 31 13.57 7.54 1.39
CA LEU A 31 14.63 7.95 0.47
C LEU A 31 15.53 9.06 1.06
N ASN A 32 14.98 9.93 1.89
CA ASN A 32 15.68 11.12 2.38
C ASN A 32 16.24 11.00 3.80
N GLN A 33 15.67 10.18 4.69
CA GLN A 33 15.89 10.34 6.14
C GLN A 33 15.99 9.06 6.96
N MET A 34 15.52 7.91 6.47
CA MET A 34 15.62 6.67 7.24
C MET A 34 16.93 5.95 6.97
N ASP A 35 17.53 5.43 8.04
CA ASP A 35 18.68 4.52 8.00
C ASP A 35 18.22 3.15 7.46
N THR A 36 17.79 3.15 6.20
CA THR A 36 17.31 1.97 5.49
C THR A 36 18.49 1.22 4.89
N PRO A 37 18.40 -0.11 4.77
CA PRO A 37 19.39 -0.90 4.05
C PRO A 37 19.64 -0.28 2.68
N LYS A 38 20.91 -0.19 2.25
CA LYS A 38 21.27 0.35 0.93
C LYS A 38 20.56 -0.33 -0.25
N ASP A 39 20.08 -1.56 -0.04
CA ASP A 39 19.40 -2.38 -1.03
C ASP A 39 17.87 -2.39 -0.85
N PHE A 40 17.32 -1.59 0.07
CA PHE A 40 15.88 -1.45 0.24
C PHE A 40 15.32 -0.52 -0.82
N ASP A 41 14.60 -1.09 -1.79
CA ASP A 41 13.84 -0.36 -2.79
C ASP A 41 12.33 -0.52 -2.52
N LEU A 42 11.59 0.58 -2.59
CA LEU A 42 10.13 0.60 -2.43
C LEU A 42 9.50 1.04 -3.74
N GLU A 43 8.89 0.10 -4.46
CA GLU A 43 8.16 0.35 -5.69
C GLU A 43 6.66 0.47 -5.38
N VAL A 44 6.05 1.61 -5.70
CA VAL A 44 4.62 1.87 -5.49
C VAL A 44 3.94 1.95 -6.84
N SER A 45 2.87 1.18 -7.03
CA SER A 45 2.13 1.13 -8.29
C SER A 45 0.62 1.22 -8.07
N LEU A 46 -0.04 1.98 -8.92
CA LEU A 46 -1.50 2.08 -8.92
C LEU A 46 -2.06 1.10 -9.94
N ILE A 47 -2.84 0.12 -9.47
CA ILE A 47 -3.36 -0.95 -10.31
C ILE A 47 -4.85 -0.80 -10.56
N LYS A 48 -5.27 -1.19 -11.77
CA LYS A 48 -6.68 -1.23 -12.16
C LYS A 48 -7.46 -2.22 -11.30
N CYS A 49 -8.77 -2.00 -11.20
CA CYS A 49 -9.67 -2.86 -10.44
C CYS A 49 -9.57 -4.34 -10.87
N MET A 50 -9.23 -5.22 -9.92
CA MET A 50 -9.16 -6.67 -10.13
C MET A 50 -10.48 -7.39 -9.82
N GLY A 51 -11.53 -6.66 -9.44
CA GLY A 51 -12.84 -7.24 -9.07
C GLY A 51 -12.88 -7.99 -7.73
N ARG A 52 -11.79 -8.02 -6.95
CA ARG A 52 -11.70 -8.72 -5.66
C ARG A 52 -12.77 -8.28 -4.66
N CYS A 53 -13.04 -6.98 -4.60
CA CYS A 53 -14.03 -6.43 -3.69
C CYS A 53 -15.49 -6.61 -4.14
N LYS A 54 -15.80 -7.31 -5.25
CA LYS A 54 -17.18 -7.40 -5.76
C LYS A 54 -18.11 -8.23 -4.89
N ASN A 55 -17.62 -9.31 -4.30
CA ASN A 55 -18.48 -10.32 -3.64
C ASN A 55 -18.43 -10.26 -2.10
N GLY A 56 -17.52 -9.47 -1.51
CA GLY A 56 -17.41 -9.34 -0.06
C GLY A 56 -17.96 -8.02 0.47
N LYS A 57 -18.53 -8.05 1.68
CA LYS A 57 -18.78 -6.86 2.49
C LYS A 57 -17.47 -6.55 3.23
N HIS A 58 -17.03 -5.28 3.18
CA HIS A 58 -15.78 -4.82 3.82
C HIS A 58 -14.50 -5.50 3.28
N VAL A 59 -14.30 -5.44 1.96
CA VAL A 59 -13.05 -5.92 1.31
C VAL A 59 -12.16 -4.75 0.86
N SER A 60 -12.76 -3.59 0.63
CA SER A 60 -12.04 -2.39 0.18
C SER A 60 -11.59 -1.54 1.36
N PRO A 61 -10.43 -0.86 1.25
CA PRO A 61 -9.46 -0.88 0.15
C PRO A 61 -8.69 -2.20 0.02
N VAL A 62 -8.18 -2.48 -1.19
CA VAL A 62 -7.33 -3.65 -1.47
C VAL A 62 -5.94 -3.18 -1.88
N VAL A 63 -4.92 -3.69 -1.19
CA VAL A 63 -3.50 -3.43 -1.44
C VAL A 63 -2.79 -4.78 -1.58
N ILE A 64 -1.81 -4.86 -2.47
CA ILE A 64 -0.94 -6.04 -2.60
C ILE A 64 0.46 -5.61 -2.17
N ILE A 65 1.08 -6.34 -1.25
CA ILE A 65 2.47 -6.10 -0.82
C ILE A 65 3.28 -7.35 -1.07
N ASP A 66 4.28 -7.29 -1.96
CA ASP A 66 5.10 -8.43 -2.38
C ASP A 66 4.29 -9.67 -2.80
N GLY A 67 3.13 -9.45 -3.44
CA GLY A 67 2.20 -10.50 -3.86
C GLY A 67 1.18 -10.94 -2.81
N GLU A 68 1.28 -10.48 -1.55
CA GLU A 68 0.31 -10.75 -0.49
C GLU A 68 -0.86 -9.77 -0.57
N VAL A 69 -2.10 -10.28 -0.60
CA VAL A 69 -3.30 -9.45 -0.68
C VAL A 69 -3.74 -9.01 0.71
N MET A 70 -3.81 -7.70 0.91
CA MET A 70 -4.39 -7.05 2.07
C MET A 70 -5.76 -6.49 1.72
N GLU A 71 -6.81 -6.99 2.37
CA GLU A 71 -8.19 -6.55 2.21
C GLU A 71 -8.63 -5.72 3.41
N ASN A 72 -9.53 -4.76 3.20
CA ASN A 72 -10.05 -3.86 4.24
C ASN A 72 -8.94 -3.13 5.02
N THR A 73 -7.83 -2.84 4.34
CA THR A 73 -6.65 -2.25 4.97
C THR A 73 -6.76 -0.73 5.02
N ASN A 74 -6.05 -0.12 5.96
CA ASN A 74 -5.88 1.33 6.05
C ASN A 74 -4.42 1.77 5.87
N SER A 75 -4.19 3.08 5.80
CA SER A 75 -2.86 3.67 5.63
C SER A 75 -1.89 3.25 6.73
N GLN A 76 -2.34 3.19 7.98
CA GLN A 76 -1.50 2.84 9.12
C GLN A 76 -0.97 1.40 8.98
N GLU A 77 -1.83 0.44 8.65
CA GLU A 77 -1.45 -0.97 8.46
C GLU A 77 -0.44 -1.14 7.33
N VAL A 78 -0.67 -0.47 6.19
CA VAL A 78 0.24 -0.52 5.03
C VAL A 78 1.60 0.10 5.38
N MET A 79 1.61 1.29 5.97
CA MET A 79 2.85 1.96 6.37
C MET A 79 3.63 1.15 7.40
N SER A 80 2.96 0.59 8.42
CA SER A 80 3.60 -0.26 9.42
C SER A 80 4.33 -1.43 8.77
N LYS A 81 3.69 -2.11 7.81
CA LYS A 81 4.29 -3.25 7.11
C LYS A 81 5.49 -2.85 6.24
N ILE A 82 5.44 -1.68 5.60
CA ILE A 82 6.57 -1.12 4.85
C ILE A 82 7.74 -0.80 5.81
N ILE A 83 7.48 -0.11 6.92
CA ILE A 83 8.51 0.28 7.90
C ILE A 83 9.15 -0.95 8.56
N GLU A 84 8.36 -1.96 8.93
CA GLU A 84 8.88 -3.22 9.46
C GLU A 84 9.86 -3.86 8.48
N LYS A 85 9.50 -3.90 7.20
CA LYS A 85 10.35 -4.45 6.14
C LYS A 85 11.56 -3.59 5.80
N ALA A 86 11.47 -2.28 6.02
CA ALA A 86 12.57 -1.35 5.81
C ALA A 86 13.60 -1.39 6.96
N LYS A 87 13.24 -1.88 8.14
CA LYS A 87 14.11 -1.98 9.33
C LYS A 87 14.72 -3.38 9.54
N MET A 88 14.24 -4.40 8.83
CA MET A 88 14.72 -5.79 8.90
C MET A 88 15.82 -6.04 7.88
#